data_AF-Q7NFB3-F1
#
_entry.id   AF-Q7NFB3-F1
#
_cell.length_a   1.000
_cell.length_b   1.000
_cell.length_c   1.000
_cell.angle_alpha   90.00
_cell.angle_beta   90.00
_cell.angle_gamma   90.00
#
_symmetry.space_group_name_H-M   'P 1'
#
loop_
_entity.id
_entity.type
_entity.pdbx_description
1 polymer ?
#
loop_
_entity_poly.entity_id
_entity_poly.type
_entity_poly.pdbx_seq_one_letter_code
_entity_poly.pdbx_strand_id
1 'polypeptide(L)'
;MKRRVQGWAAAILVSSIVWSGEVLALTQAQIIEKLKPVVLFTVATADGKPLLSLPPDGSKGPLVAGVYFSPQDAEAFVAAFKKKDAARGGQLRVQPVSLGNLYRLRLESRGTEEEVTLAFFANRTEVEWALSLLQAAGRKPEDLQGAPLFAATVNAGKKQYLTLQQNNRTVVPVYFTKQEMTAFIDRYRRQQANANVPVTVEVLDLEGILEALQEPTDSQTKKVMLVTPKAALDYARTQSGSPIPTVQPPKSPPAEGLAPTPDPH
;
A
#
# COMPACT_ATOMS: atom_id res chain seq x y z
N MET A 1 -7.01 24.62 -33.32
CA MET A 1 -7.29 24.71 -31.87
C MET A 1 -6.18 23.99 -31.10
N LYS A 2 -5.32 24.72 -30.39
CA LYS A 2 -4.29 24.13 -29.51
C LYS A 2 -4.93 23.85 -28.15
N ARG A 3 -5.15 22.58 -27.80
CA ARG A 3 -5.58 22.19 -26.45
C ARG A 3 -4.40 22.43 -25.51
N ARG A 4 -4.47 23.48 -24.69
CA ARG A 4 -3.56 23.66 -23.56
C ARG A 4 -3.84 22.56 -22.54
N VAL A 5 -2.89 21.64 -22.39
CA VAL A 5 -2.84 20.72 -21.26
C VAL A 5 -2.49 21.59 -20.05
N GLN A 6 -3.50 21.98 -19.28
CA GLN A 6 -3.30 22.72 -18.03
C GLN A 6 -2.70 21.74 -17.03
N GLY A 7 -1.37 21.74 -16.90
CA GLY A 7 -0.66 20.92 -15.93
C GLY A 7 -0.99 21.39 -14.53
N TRP A 8 -1.48 20.49 -13.68
CA TRP A 8 -1.74 20.77 -12.28
C TRP A 8 -0.39 20.78 -11.57
N ALA A 9 0.20 21.96 -11.35
CA ALA A 9 1.43 22.08 -10.59
C ALA A 9 1.10 22.01 -9.10
N ALA A 10 1.25 20.83 -8.49
CA ALA A 10 1.21 20.70 -7.04
C ALA A 10 2.49 21.30 -6.43
N ALA A 11 2.33 22.24 -5.49
CA ALA A 11 3.45 22.83 -4.75
C ALA A 11 3.87 21.90 -3.60
N ILE A 12 5.18 21.65 -3.46
CA ILE A 12 5.75 20.91 -2.33
C ILE A 12 6.24 21.90 -1.28
N LEU A 13 5.69 21.81 -0.07
CA LEU A 13 5.99 22.72 1.04
C LEU A 13 6.54 21.95 2.25
N VAL A 14 7.34 22.64 3.06
CA VAL A 14 7.70 22.18 4.41
C VAL A 14 6.63 22.66 5.36
N SER A 15 6.03 21.75 6.14
CA SER A 15 5.07 22.14 7.17
C SER A 15 5.57 21.69 8.54
N SER A 16 5.67 22.64 9.47
CA SER A 16 5.67 22.30 10.89
C SER A 16 4.29 21.80 11.25
N ILE A 17 4.22 20.60 11.79
CA ILE A 17 2.97 20.00 12.22
C ILE A 17 2.68 20.48 13.65
N VAL A 18 1.62 21.27 13.83
CA VAL A 18 1.13 21.69 15.15
C VAL A 18 0.03 20.72 15.60
N TRP A 19 0.19 20.13 16.79
CA TRP A 19 -0.77 19.24 17.44
C TRP A 19 -1.82 20.02 18.21
N SER A 20 -2.90 20.43 17.54
CA SER A 20 -4.09 20.93 18.24
C SER A 20 -5.33 20.72 17.37
N GLY A 21 -6.25 19.88 17.85
CA GLY A 21 -7.55 19.60 17.23
C GLY A 21 -8.29 18.48 17.95
N GLU A 22 -9.63 18.50 17.89
CA GLU A 22 -10.47 17.42 18.42
C GLU A 22 -10.19 16.10 17.67
N VAL A 23 -9.97 15.08 18.48
CA VAL A 23 -9.50 13.75 18.07
C VAL A 23 -10.73 12.85 17.90
N LEU A 24 -11.32 12.89 16.72
CA LEU A 24 -12.34 11.91 16.31
C LEU A 24 -11.73 10.90 15.34
N ALA A 25 -11.91 9.61 15.63
CA ALA A 25 -11.53 8.53 14.73
C ALA A 25 -12.26 8.68 13.38
N LEU A 26 -11.65 8.21 12.30
CA LEU A 26 -12.34 8.16 11.01
C LEU A 26 -13.40 7.05 11.06
N THR A 27 -14.57 7.30 10.45
CA THR A 27 -15.55 6.23 10.27
C THR A 27 -15.02 5.20 9.28
N GLN A 28 -15.49 3.95 9.36
CA GLN A 28 -15.08 2.90 8.42
C GLN A 28 -15.27 3.32 6.95
N ALA A 29 -16.37 3.99 6.63
CA ALA A 29 -16.62 4.52 5.29
C ALA A 29 -15.59 5.59 4.86
N GLN A 30 -15.15 6.46 5.78
CA GLN A 30 -14.11 7.44 5.50
C GLN A 30 -12.74 6.79 5.29
N ILE A 31 -12.41 5.74 6.04
CA ILE A 31 -11.17 4.97 5.85
C ILE A 31 -11.20 4.30 4.46
N ILE A 32 -12.30 3.63 4.11
CA ILE A 32 -12.47 2.99 2.80
C ILE A 32 -12.29 3.99 1.66
N GLU A 33 -12.93 5.16 1.72
CA GLU A 33 -12.78 6.19 0.68
C GLU A 33 -11.37 6.77 0.62
N LYS A 34 -10.68 6.90 1.76
CA LYS A 34 -9.27 7.34 1.81
C LYS A 34 -8.33 6.33 1.16
N LEU A 35 -8.61 5.03 1.29
CA LEU A 35 -7.78 3.94 0.75
C LEU A 35 -8.15 3.55 -0.69
N LYS A 36 -9.32 3.97 -1.18
CA LYS A 36 -9.83 3.67 -2.53
C LYS A 36 -8.90 4.08 -3.69
N PRO A 37 -8.16 5.21 -3.64
CA PRO A 37 -7.23 5.57 -4.71
C PRO A 37 -5.96 4.73 -4.76
N VAL A 38 -5.68 3.96 -3.69
CA VAL A 38 -4.49 3.11 -3.57
C VAL A 38 -4.72 1.81 -4.32
N VAL A 39 -4.00 1.59 -5.42
CA VAL A 39 -4.13 0.38 -6.24
C VAL A 39 -2.93 -0.54 -5.98
N LEU A 40 -3.22 -1.77 -5.61
CA LEU A 40 -2.28 -2.88 -5.43
C LEU A 40 -2.75 -4.06 -6.29
N PHE A 41 -2.15 -5.24 -6.10
CA PHE A 41 -2.48 -6.43 -6.87
C PHE A 41 -2.92 -7.57 -5.97
N THR A 42 -3.89 -8.33 -6.44
CA THR A 42 -4.24 -9.64 -5.87
C THR A 42 -4.28 -10.66 -6.99
N VAL A 43 -4.26 -11.94 -6.61
CA VAL A 43 -4.45 -13.04 -7.55
C VAL A 43 -5.88 -13.51 -7.41
N ALA A 44 -6.62 -13.53 -8.51
CA ALA A 44 -8.04 -13.83 -8.52
C ALA A 44 -8.40 -14.79 -9.64
N THR A 45 -9.53 -15.47 -9.51
CA THR A 45 -10.12 -16.28 -10.57
C THR A 45 -10.74 -15.41 -11.68
N ALA A 46 -11.16 -16.03 -12.78
CA ALA A 46 -11.77 -15.35 -13.93
C ALA A 46 -13.09 -14.61 -13.62
N ASP A 47 -13.77 -14.96 -12.52
CA ASP A 47 -14.95 -14.25 -11.98
C ASP A 47 -14.58 -13.14 -10.97
N GLY A 48 -13.29 -12.90 -10.74
CA GLY A 48 -12.78 -11.79 -9.93
C GLY A 48 -12.75 -12.05 -8.42
N LYS A 49 -12.95 -13.31 -8.00
CA LYS A 49 -12.83 -13.69 -6.59
C LYS A 49 -11.35 -13.86 -6.21
N PRO A 50 -10.90 -13.27 -5.10
CA PRO A 50 -9.51 -13.38 -4.66
C PRO A 50 -9.20 -14.83 -4.29
N LEU A 51 -7.98 -15.25 -4.60
CA LEU A 51 -7.45 -16.51 -4.10
C LEU A 51 -7.23 -16.38 -2.60
N LEU A 52 -8.03 -17.14 -1.84
CA LEU A 52 -7.91 -17.27 -0.39
C LEU A 52 -7.20 -18.57 -0.05
N SER A 53 -6.23 -18.49 0.85
CA SER A 53 -5.45 -19.63 1.33
C SER A 53 -5.65 -19.82 2.83
N LEU A 54 -5.43 -21.03 3.33
CA LEU A 54 -5.29 -21.23 4.77
C LEU A 54 -4.03 -20.51 5.28
N PRO A 55 -3.97 -20.20 6.59
CA PRO A 55 -2.74 -19.71 7.23
C PRO A 55 -1.51 -20.55 6.84
N PRO A 56 -0.34 -19.92 6.62
CA PRO A 56 0.88 -20.63 6.22
C PRO A 56 1.33 -21.70 7.22
N ASP A 57 0.97 -21.55 8.49
CA ASP A 57 1.27 -22.49 9.57
C ASP A 57 0.31 -23.70 9.62
N GLY A 58 -0.65 -23.79 8.69
CA GLY A 58 -1.63 -24.87 8.60
C GLY A 58 -2.68 -24.86 9.72
N SER A 59 -2.73 -23.80 10.52
CA SER A 59 -3.71 -23.66 11.59
C SER A 59 -5.13 -23.43 11.03
N LYS A 60 -6.13 -23.80 11.83
CA LYS A 60 -7.53 -23.42 11.59
C LYS A 60 -7.73 -21.95 11.99
N GLY A 61 -7.14 -21.05 11.20
CA GLY A 61 -7.24 -19.61 11.38
C GLY A 61 -7.94 -18.93 10.21
N PRO A 62 -8.04 -17.58 10.24
CA PRO A 62 -8.60 -16.80 9.15
C PRO A 62 -7.94 -17.13 7.81
N LEU A 63 -8.74 -17.09 6.75
CA LEU A 63 -8.27 -17.17 5.39
C LEU A 63 -7.34 -16.01 5.07
N VAL A 64 -6.31 -16.25 4.26
CA VAL A 64 -5.31 -15.26 3.88
C VAL A 64 -5.54 -14.87 2.43
N ALA A 65 -5.79 -13.58 2.20
CA ALA A 65 -5.75 -12.97 0.88
C ALA A 65 -4.36 -12.36 0.64
N GLY A 66 -3.65 -12.85 -0.36
CA GLY A 66 -2.35 -12.30 -0.77
C GLY A 66 -2.51 -10.97 -1.54
N VAL A 67 -1.77 -9.96 -1.11
CA VAL A 67 -1.75 -8.61 -1.71
C VAL A 67 -0.33 -8.24 -2.08
N TYR A 68 -0.08 -8.01 -3.36
CA TYR A 68 1.25 -7.74 -3.90
C TYR A 68 1.38 -6.27 -4.29
N PHE A 69 2.54 -5.67 -4.01
CA PHE A 69 2.81 -4.28 -4.40
C PHE A 69 3.33 -4.17 -5.84
N SER A 70 3.81 -5.28 -6.38
CA SER A 70 4.39 -5.42 -7.72
C SER A 70 3.53 -6.38 -8.55
N PRO A 71 3.17 -6.01 -9.80
CA PRO A 71 2.49 -6.94 -10.70
C PRO A 71 3.40 -8.12 -11.05
N GLN A 72 4.71 -7.90 -11.17
CA GLN A 72 5.67 -8.96 -11.49
C GLN A 72 5.72 -10.04 -10.41
N ASP A 73 5.63 -9.64 -9.13
CA ASP A 73 5.65 -10.60 -8.02
C ASP A 73 4.36 -11.42 -7.99
N ALA A 74 3.22 -10.79 -8.26
CA ALA A 74 1.94 -11.48 -8.40
C ALA A 74 1.92 -12.43 -9.61
N GLU A 75 2.50 -12.03 -10.75
CA GLU A 75 2.61 -12.87 -11.95
C GLU A 75 3.54 -14.06 -11.71
N ALA A 76 4.65 -13.85 -11.00
CA ALA A 76 5.57 -14.91 -10.60
C ALA A 76 4.86 -15.93 -9.70
N PHE A 77 4.02 -15.47 -8.75
CA PHE A 77 3.19 -16.35 -7.95
C PHE A 77 2.24 -17.19 -8.83
N VAL A 78 1.51 -16.57 -9.77
CA VAL A 78 0.60 -17.29 -10.67
C VAL A 78 1.35 -18.32 -11.50
N ALA A 79 2.52 -17.97 -12.03
CA ALA A 79 3.36 -18.88 -12.81
C ALA A 79 3.87 -20.06 -11.98
N ALA A 80 4.31 -19.80 -10.75
CA ALA A 80 4.74 -20.84 -9.81
C ALA A 80 3.58 -21.76 -9.41
N PHE A 81 2.39 -21.17 -9.17
CA PHE A 81 1.18 -21.93 -8.85
C PHE A 81 0.77 -22.82 -10.02
N LYS A 82 0.76 -22.31 -11.24
CA LYS A 82 0.41 -23.08 -12.45
C LYS A 82 1.34 -24.27 -12.71
N LYS A 83 2.61 -24.17 -12.32
CA LYS A 83 3.56 -25.30 -12.37
C LYS A 83 3.19 -26.41 -11.37
N LYS A 84 2.62 -26.06 -10.22
CA LYS A 84 2.18 -27.02 -9.19
C LYS A 84 0.80 -27.61 -9.51
N ASP A 85 -0.11 -26.78 -10.01
CA ASP A 85 -1.48 -27.16 -10.35
C ASP A 85 -1.93 -26.41 -11.62
N ALA A 86 -1.81 -27.09 -12.77
CA ALA A 86 -2.12 -26.47 -14.06
C ALA A 86 -3.61 -26.18 -14.23
N ALA A 87 -4.50 -26.99 -13.65
CA ALA A 87 -5.94 -26.87 -13.81
C ALA A 87 -6.51 -25.68 -13.02
N ARG A 88 -6.11 -25.53 -11.76
CA ARG A 88 -6.47 -24.36 -10.94
C ARG A 88 -5.68 -23.12 -11.36
N GLY A 89 -4.38 -23.25 -11.61
CA GLY A 89 -3.51 -22.15 -11.99
C GLY A 89 -3.88 -21.52 -13.34
N GLY A 90 -4.45 -22.29 -14.28
CA GLY A 90 -4.95 -21.77 -15.55
C GLY A 90 -6.13 -20.80 -15.42
N GLN A 91 -6.81 -20.78 -14.27
CA GLN A 91 -7.94 -19.90 -13.98
C GLN A 91 -7.55 -18.64 -13.21
N LEU A 92 -6.32 -18.58 -12.72
CA LEU A 92 -5.81 -17.48 -11.92
C LEU A 92 -5.22 -16.39 -12.82
N ARG A 93 -5.46 -15.14 -12.43
CA ARG A 93 -4.91 -13.95 -13.07
C ARG A 93 -4.59 -12.89 -12.03
N VAL A 94 -3.60 -12.07 -12.35
CA VAL A 94 -3.26 -10.89 -11.56
C VAL A 94 -4.29 -9.81 -11.83
N GLN A 95 -4.89 -9.31 -10.76
CA GLN A 95 -5.96 -8.32 -10.81
C GLN A 95 -5.57 -7.08 -10.00
N PRO A 96 -5.63 -5.87 -10.59
CA PRO A 96 -5.49 -4.65 -9.83
C PRO A 96 -6.70 -4.46 -8.92
N VAL A 97 -6.46 -4.12 -7.66
CA VAL A 97 -7.51 -3.96 -6.65
C VAL A 97 -7.19 -2.75 -5.78
N SER A 98 -8.23 -2.00 -5.38
CA SER A 98 -8.02 -0.91 -4.44
C SER A 98 -7.82 -1.42 -3.01
N LEU A 99 -6.95 -0.77 -2.26
CA LEU A 99 -6.75 -1.06 -0.84
C LEU A 99 -8.04 -0.81 -0.04
N GLY A 100 -8.87 0.13 -0.46
CA GLY A 100 -10.21 0.35 0.12
C GLY A 100 -11.14 -0.86 -0.02
N ASN A 101 -11.11 -1.56 -1.18
CA ASN A 101 -11.88 -2.78 -1.37
C ASN A 101 -11.33 -3.95 -0.54
N LEU A 102 -10.01 -4.09 -0.44
CA LEU A 102 -9.37 -5.09 0.41
C LEU A 102 -9.66 -4.85 1.90
N TYR A 103 -9.63 -3.59 2.33
CA TYR A 103 -9.99 -3.21 3.69
C TYR A 103 -11.46 -3.52 4.00
N ARG A 104 -12.37 -3.23 3.05
CA ARG A 104 -13.78 -3.61 3.17
C ARG A 104 -13.96 -5.13 3.27
N LEU A 105 -13.30 -5.91 2.42
CA LEU A 105 -13.34 -7.38 2.47
C LEU A 105 -12.97 -7.89 3.87
N ARG A 106 -11.85 -7.42 4.42
CA ARG A 106 -11.40 -7.77 5.76
C ARG A 106 -12.48 -7.42 6.80
N LEU A 107 -13.03 -6.20 6.77
CA LEU A 107 -14.05 -5.76 7.72
C LEU A 107 -15.33 -6.61 7.65
N GLU A 108 -15.84 -6.86 6.45
CA GLU A 108 -17.10 -7.61 6.24
C GLU A 108 -16.97 -9.09 6.61
N SER A 109 -15.75 -9.65 6.53
CA SER A 109 -15.48 -11.05 6.90
C SER A 109 -15.27 -11.29 8.40
N ARG A 110 -15.05 -10.24 9.21
CA ARG A 110 -14.71 -10.39 10.64
C ARG A 110 -15.80 -11.16 11.39
N GLY A 111 -15.39 -12.14 12.19
CA GLY A 111 -16.31 -12.94 13.01
C GLY A 111 -17.18 -13.92 12.21
N THR A 112 -16.87 -14.15 10.94
CA THR A 112 -17.51 -15.18 10.12
C THR A 112 -16.61 -16.42 10.01
N GLU A 113 -17.15 -17.56 9.57
CA GLU A 113 -16.35 -18.77 9.30
C GLU A 113 -15.33 -18.56 8.15
N GLU A 114 -15.58 -17.58 7.29
CA GLU A 114 -14.71 -17.19 6.18
C GLU A 114 -13.94 -15.89 6.51
N GLU A 115 -13.57 -15.66 7.78
CA GLU A 115 -12.79 -14.48 8.17
C GLU A 115 -11.52 -14.36 7.32
N VAL A 116 -11.28 -13.17 6.77
CA VAL A 116 -10.17 -12.89 5.87
C VAL A 116 -9.17 -11.94 6.53
N THR A 117 -7.90 -12.35 6.52
CA THR A 117 -6.74 -11.51 6.79
C THR A 117 -6.02 -11.17 5.49
N LEU A 118 -5.28 -10.06 5.49
CA LEU A 118 -4.51 -9.61 4.34
C LEU A 118 -3.03 -9.87 4.62
N ALA A 119 -2.35 -10.54 3.69
CA ALA A 119 -0.90 -10.67 3.72
C ALA A 119 -0.29 -9.76 2.64
N PHE A 120 0.47 -8.75 3.06
CA PHE A 120 1.11 -7.80 2.15
C PHE A 120 2.51 -8.26 1.75
N PHE A 121 2.73 -8.42 0.45
CA PHE A 121 3.99 -8.77 -0.17
C PHE A 121 4.60 -7.53 -0.81
N ALA A 122 5.44 -6.85 -0.04
CA ALA A 122 6.25 -5.75 -0.53
C ALA A 122 7.40 -6.27 -1.40
N ASN A 123 7.86 -5.46 -2.34
CA ASN A 123 9.01 -5.80 -3.16
C ASN A 123 10.27 -5.93 -2.28
N ARG A 124 11.05 -7.00 -2.48
CA ARG A 124 12.28 -7.28 -1.75
C ARG A 124 13.25 -6.09 -1.72
N THR A 125 13.43 -5.39 -2.84
CA THR A 125 14.35 -4.23 -2.89
C THR A 125 13.89 -3.07 -2.03
N GLU A 126 12.57 -2.92 -1.84
CA GLU A 126 12.00 -1.89 -0.98
C GLU A 126 12.16 -2.25 0.50
N VAL A 127 12.02 -3.54 0.84
CA VAL A 127 12.34 -4.07 2.18
C VAL A 127 13.81 -3.86 2.52
N GLU A 128 14.72 -4.26 1.63
CA GLU A 128 16.16 -4.07 1.83
C GLU A 128 16.53 -2.59 2.00
N TRP A 129 15.90 -1.70 1.23
CA TRP A 129 16.13 -0.26 1.39
C TRP A 129 15.58 0.27 2.72
N ALA A 130 14.38 -0.13 3.13
CA ALA A 130 13.81 0.23 4.43
C ALA A 130 14.71 -0.20 5.59
N LEU A 131 15.21 -1.44 5.56
CA LEU A 131 16.14 -1.95 6.56
C LEU A 131 17.45 -1.14 6.61
N SER A 132 17.99 -0.76 5.45
CA SER A 132 19.18 0.09 5.38
C SER A 132 18.96 1.48 5.98
N LEU A 133 17.76 2.06 5.79
CA LEU A 133 17.39 3.36 6.35
C LEU A 133 17.20 3.28 7.87
N LEU A 134 16.58 2.21 8.37
CA LEU A 134 16.44 1.96 9.81
C LEU A 134 17.82 1.84 10.48
N GLN A 135 18.71 1.03 9.90
CA GLN A 135 20.07 0.87 10.41
C GLN A 135 20.83 2.20 10.43
N ALA A 136 20.75 2.99 9.36
CA ALA A 136 21.38 4.31 9.29
C ALA A 136 20.82 5.29 10.34
N ALA A 137 19.56 5.12 10.75
CA ALA A 137 18.91 5.89 11.81
C ALA A 137 19.18 5.33 13.22
N GLY A 138 20.02 4.29 13.37
CA GLY A 138 20.28 3.62 14.65
C GLY A 138 19.10 2.80 15.17
N ARG A 139 18.13 2.48 14.30
CA ARG A 139 16.97 1.63 14.58
C ARG A 139 17.26 0.18 14.22
N LYS A 140 16.51 -0.73 14.82
CA LYS A 140 16.70 -2.18 14.60
C LYS A 140 15.82 -2.68 13.45
N PRO A 141 16.19 -3.77 12.75
CA PRO A 141 15.34 -4.39 11.73
C PRO A 141 13.94 -4.75 12.22
N GLU A 142 13.81 -5.18 13.48
CA GLU A 142 12.53 -5.58 14.09
C GLU A 142 11.55 -4.42 14.27
N ASP A 143 12.01 -3.18 14.12
CA ASP A 143 11.16 -2.00 14.10
C ASP A 143 10.28 -1.93 12.84
N LEU A 144 10.59 -2.69 11.79
CA LEU A 144 9.76 -2.81 10.59
C LEU A 144 8.70 -3.91 10.82
N GLN A 145 7.52 -3.51 11.27
CA GLN A 145 6.41 -4.42 11.58
C GLN A 145 5.40 -4.54 10.44
N GLY A 146 5.87 -4.81 9.21
CA GLY A 146 4.99 -4.96 8.07
C GLY A 146 5.59 -4.50 6.76
N ALA A 147 4.72 -4.13 5.82
CA ALA A 147 5.13 -3.69 4.50
C ALA A 147 5.66 -2.23 4.55
N PRO A 148 6.93 -1.98 4.14
CA PRO A 148 7.55 -0.68 4.29
C PRO A 148 6.90 0.38 3.40
N LEU A 149 6.85 1.59 3.95
CA LEU A 149 6.42 2.81 3.30
C LEU A 149 7.41 3.93 3.64
N PHE A 150 7.42 4.97 2.81
CA PHE A 150 8.42 6.02 2.89
C PHE A 150 7.78 7.39 2.95
N ALA A 151 8.19 8.21 3.91
CA ALA A 151 7.84 9.62 4.02
C ALA A 151 9.10 10.49 4.02
N ALA A 152 9.07 11.65 3.37
CA ALA A 152 10.20 12.57 3.37
C ALA A 152 10.07 13.58 4.52
N THR A 153 11.14 13.75 5.28
CA THR A 153 11.23 14.72 6.36
C THR A 153 12.40 15.67 6.12
N VAL A 154 12.28 16.88 6.64
CA VAL A 154 13.37 17.84 6.81
C VAL A 154 13.60 18.03 8.30
N ASN A 155 14.84 18.34 8.67
CA ASN A 155 15.23 18.51 10.07
C ASN A 155 14.80 17.30 10.92
N ALA A 156 15.46 16.15 10.74
CA ALA A 156 15.10 14.86 11.35
C ALA A 156 14.79 14.95 12.86
N GLY A 157 15.49 15.82 13.61
CA GLY A 157 15.23 16.04 15.05
C GLY A 157 13.89 16.69 15.41
N LYS A 158 13.15 17.25 14.44
CA LYS A 158 11.80 17.85 14.63
C LYS A 158 10.70 17.20 13.78
N LYS A 159 11.02 16.12 13.04
CA LYS A 159 10.09 15.39 12.15
C LYS A 159 9.18 16.28 11.30
N GLN A 160 9.75 17.28 10.62
CA GLN A 160 8.96 18.16 9.75
C GLN A 160 8.77 17.47 8.40
N TYR A 161 7.56 17.07 8.06
CA TYR A 161 7.30 16.37 6.81
C TYR A 161 7.29 17.32 5.61
N LEU A 162 7.78 16.82 4.48
CA LEU A 162 7.47 17.40 3.18
C LEU A 162 6.00 17.11 2.86
N THR A 163 5.30 18.12 2.36
CA THR A 163 3.85 18.08 2.13
C THR A 163 3.51 18.53 0.72
N LEU A 164 2.36 18.07 0.21
CA LEU A 164 1.77 18.54 -1.04
C LEU A 164 0.56 19.43 -0.74
N GLN A 165 0.42 20.50 -1.51
CA GLN A 165 -0.83 21.24 -1.61
C GLN A 165 -1.69 20.65 -2.74
N GLN A 166 -2.82 20.04 -2.40
CA GLN A 166 -3.76 19.49 -3.36
C GLN A 166 -5.20 19.80 -2.92
N ASN A 167 -6.01 20.37 -3.82
CA ASN A 167 -7.42 20.71 -3.55
C ASN A 167 -7.60 21.54 -2.25
N ASN A 168 -6.76 22.55 -2.05
CA ASN A 168 -6.70 23.38 -0.84
C ASN A 168 -6.46 22.59 0.47
N ARG A 169 -5.85 21.40 0.38
CA ARG A 169 -5.44 20.60 1.52
C ARG A 169 -3.94 20.34 1.49
N THR A 170 -3.32 20.47 2.66
CA THR A 170 -1.96 20.03 2.91
C THR A 170 -1.98 18.54 3.26
N VAL A 171 -1.27 17.71 2.48
CA VAL A 171 -1.15 16.27 2.72
C VAL A 171 0.31 15.84 2.82
N VAL A 172 0.58 14.81 3.61
CA VAL A 172 1.89 14.16 3.71
C VAL A 172 1.88 12.97 2.75
N PRO A 173 2.55 13.04 1.59
CA PRO A 173 2.61 11.90 0.68
C PRO A 173 3.51 10.80 1.26
N VAL A 174 2.98 9.59 1.28
CA VAL A 174 3.67 8.38 1.72
C VAL A 174 3.72 7.40 0.56
N TYR A 175 4.91 6.93 0.23
CA TYR A 175 5.19 6.17 -0.99
C TYR A 175 5.50 4.71 -0.67
N PHE A 176 5.11 3.82 -1.59
CA PHE A 176 5.42 2.39 -1.52
C PHE A 176 6.81 2.05 -2.09
N THR A 177 7.40 2.95 -2.87
CA THR A 177 8.66 2.68 -3.59
C THR A 177 9.70 3.76 -3.39
N LYS A 178 10.98 3.33 -3.35
CA LYS A 178 12.17 4.17 -3.36
C LYS A 178 12.20 5.12 -4.52
N GLN A 179 11.87 4.62 -5.70
CA GLN A 179 11.91 5.40 -6.92
C GLN A 179 10.99 6.62 -6.83
N GLU A 180 9.76 6.43 -6.36
CA GLU A 180 8.78 7.52 -6.27
C GLU A 180 9.09 8.49 -5.14
N MET A 181 9.57 7.98 -3.99
CA MET A 181 10.07 8.81 -2.90
C MET A 181 11.24 9.70 -3.37
N THR A 182 12.24 9.11 -4.02
CA THR A 182 13.41 9.85 -4.51
C THR A 182 12.99 10.90 -5.54
N ALA A 183 12.10 10.54 -6.47
CA ALA A 183 11.57 11.48 -7.45
C ALA A 183 10.79 12.63 -6.80
N PHE A 184 10.10 12.40 -5.67
CA PHE A 184 9.42 13.44 -4.90
C PHE A 184 10.43 14.40 -4.25
N ILE A 185 11.47 13.87 -3.61
CA ILE A 185 12.56 14.67 -3.01
C ILE A 185 13.27 15.51 -4.09
N ASP A 186 13.53 14.94 -5.26
CA ASP A 186 14.19 15.67 -6.35
C ASP A 186 13.31 16.78 -6.93
N ARG A 187 11.98 16.57 -7.01
CA ARG A 187 11.04 17.65 -7.37
C ARG A 187 11.07 18.76 -6.33
N TYR A 188 11.08 18.41 -5.04
CA TYR A 188 11.17 19.39 -3.96
C TYR A 188 12.45 20.24 -4.08
N ARG A 189 13.61 19.60 -4.27
CA ARG A 189 14.91 20.30 -4.46
C ARG A 189 14.91 21.24 -5.67
N ARG A 190 14.26 20.86 -6.77
CA ARG A 190 14.13 21.73 -7.95
C ARG A 190 13.17 22.91 -7.73
N GLN A 191 12.10 22.72 -6.96
CA GLN A 191 11.12 23.78 -6.66
C GLN A 191 11.67 24.80 -5.65
N GLN A 192 12.40 24.33 -4.64
CA GLN A 192 13.04 25.16 -3.63
C GLN A 192 14.46 25.49 -4.10
N ALA A 193 14.59 26.49 -4.99
CA ALA A 193 15.89 26.90 -5.54
C ALA A 193 16.97 26.96 -4.44
N ASN A 194 17.97 26.08 -4.51
CA ASN A 194 19.08 25.96 -3.57
C ASN A 194 18.73 25.60 -2.11
N ALA A 195 17.73 24.75 -1.87
CA ALA A 195 17.56 24.17 -0.54
C ALA A 195 18.69 23.17 -0.22
N ASN A 196 19.79 23.63 0.40
CA ASN A 196 20.76 22.80 1.12
C ASN A 196 20.16 22.17 2.40
N VAL A 197 18.82 22.14 2.51
CA VAL A 197 18.12 21.56 3.64
C VAL A 197 18.27 20.04 3.54
N PRO A 198 18.89 19.38 4.53
CA PRO A 198 19.01 17.94 4.51
C PRO A 198 17.61 17.31 4.58
N VAL A 199 17.30 16.52 3.57
CA VAL A 199 16.06 15.73 3.49
C VAL A 199 16.41 14.31 3.90
N THR A 200 15.67 13.77 4.85
CA THR A 200 15.76 12.39 5.33
C THR A 200 14.52 11.60 4.91
N VAL A 201 14.65 10.28 4.80
CA VAL A 201 13.52 9.38 4.54
C VAL A 201 13.19 8.68 5.85
N GLU A 202 11.96 8.87 6.32
CA GLU A 202 11.38 8.12 7.43
C GLU A 202 10.71 6.85 6.90
N VAL A 203 11.01 5.72 7.54
CA VAL A 203 10.39 4.43 7.27
C VAL A 203 9.16 4.29 8.16
N LEU A 204 8.03 4.03 7.51
CA LEU A 204 6.74 3.68 8.10
C LEU A 204 6.37 2.27 7.63
N ASP A 205 5.32 1.69 8.21
CA ASP A 205 4.72 0.44 7.75
C ASP A 205 3.23 0.63 7.43
N LEU A 206 2.73 -0.15 6.47
CA LEU A 206 1.36 -0.03 5.99
C LEU A 206 0.35 -0.41 7.07
N GLU A 207 0.62 -1.49 7.79
CA GLU A 207 -0.21 -2.05 8.85
C GLU A 207 -0.46 -1.03 9.96
N GLY A 208 0.60 -0.39 10.47
CA GLY A 208 0.51 0.67 11.47
C GLY A 208 -0.21 1.91 10.97
N ILE A 209 -0.11 2.26 9.68
CA ILE A 209 -0.96 3.32 9.10
C ILE A 209 -2.44 2.90 9.11
N LEU A 210 -2.75 1.65 8.72
CA LEU A 210 -4.13 1.16 8.70
C LEU A 210 -4.74 1.06 10.10
N GLU A 211 -3.92 0.74 11.10
CA GLU A 211 -4.29 0.73 12.52
C GLU A 211 -4.54 2.15 13.02
N ALA A 212 -3.61 3.08 12.78
CA ALA A 212 -3.76 4.47 13.16
C ALA A 212 -5.04 5.10 12.57
N LEU A 213 -5.43 4.77 11.33
CA LEU A 213 -6.67 5.27 10.75
C LEU A 213 -7.94 4.87 11.51
N GLN A 214 -7.90 3.78 12.30
CA GLN A 214 -9.02 3.28 13.11
C GLN A 214 -9.08 3.91 14.50
N GLU A 215 -7.94 4.37 15.01
CA GLU A 215 -7.87 5.00 16.33
C GLU A 215 -8.39 6.44 16.28
N PRO A 216 -8.83 7.00 17.43
CA PRO A 216 -8.99 8.44 17.59
C PRO A 216 -7.65 9.10 17.28
N THR A 217 -7.48 9.50 16.03
CA THR A 217 -6.20 9.99 15.54
C THR A 217 -6.18 11.49 15.50
N ASP A 218 -4.98 11.99 15.76
CA ASP A 218 -4.66 13.39 15.57
C ASP A 218 -5.02 13.86 14.15
N SER A 219 -5.03 15.18 13.97
CA SER A 219 -5.26 15.79 12.66
C SER A 219 -4.21 15.43 11.60
N GLN A 220 -3.18 14.65 11.93
CA GLN A 220 -2.00 14.39 11.08
C GLN A 220 -2.09 13.05 10.37
N THR A 221 -2.57 12.00 11.04
CA THR A 221 -2.92 10.74 10.37
C THR A 221 -3.96 10.98 9.28
N LYS A 222 -4.87 11.95 9.49
CA LYS A 222 -5.83 12.43 8.48
C LYS A 222 -5.16 13.06 7.25
N LYS A 223 -3.98 13.67 7.40
CA LYS A 223 -3.21 14.31 6.32
C LYS A 223 -2.32 13.33 5.56
N VAL A 224 -2.07 12.12 6.07
CA VAL A 224 -1.32 11.09 5.34
C VAL A 224 -2.05 10.75 4.05
N MET A 225 -1.34 10.74 2.94
CA MET A 225 -1.84 10.32 1.63
C MET A 225 -0.94 9.23 1.09
N LEU A 226 -1.45 8.00 1.09
CA LEU A 226 -0.79 6.88 0.42
C LEU A 226 -0.79 7.13 -1.10
N VAL A 227 0.39 7.13 -1.70
CA VAL A 227 0.57 7.36 -3.13
C VAL A 227 0.66 6.01 -3.83
N THR A 228 -0.34 5.69 -4.65
CA THR A 228 -0.34 4.47 -5.47
C THR A 228 0.99 4.26 -6.21
N PRO A 229 1.55 3.03 -6.21
CA PRO A 229 2.69 2.70 -7.05
C PRO A 229 2.41 2.97 -8.53
N LYS A 230 3.31 3.65 -9.22
CA LYS A 230 3.20 3.94 -10.66
C LYS A 230 3.05 2.66 -11.49
N ALA A 231 3.72 1.57 -11.10
CA ALA A 231 3.58 0.27 -11.77
C ALA A 231 2.13 -0.24 -11.73
N ALA A 232 1.39 0.02 -10.64
CA ALA A 232 -0.04 -0.31 -10.53
C ALA A 232 -0.91 0.51 -11.48
N LEU A 233 -0.62 1.80 -11.64
CA LEU A 233 -1.33 2.64 -12.62
C LEU A 233 -1.02 2.21 -14.05
N ASP A 234 0.24 1.91 -14.34
CA ASP A 234 0.66 1.52 -15.68
C ASP A 234 0.08 0.14 -16.04
N TYR A 235 0.08 -0.83 -15.12
CA TYR A 235 -0.58 -2.12 -15.31
C TYR A 235 -2.09 -1.96 -15.54
N ALA A 236 -2.78 -1.19 -14.68
CA ALA A 236 -4.21 -0.94 -14.83
C ALA A 236 -4.56 -0.30 -16.19
N ARG A 237 -3.67 0.56 -16.73
CA ARG A 237 -3.82 1.13 -18.08
C ARG A 237 -3.62 0.09 -19.18
N THR A 238 -2.67 -0.84 -19.05
CA THR A 238 -2.49 -1.91 -20.04
C THR A 238 -3.67 -2.89 -20.08
N GLN A 239 -4.42 -3.00 -18.98
CA GLN A 239 -5.61 -3.84 -18.85
C GLN A 239 -6.91 -3.08 -19.24
N SER A 240 -6.82 -1.91 -19.88
CA SER A 240 -7.98 -1.02 -20.16
C SER A 240 -8.99 -1.65 -21.13
N GLY A 241 -9.91 -2.41 -20.53
CA GLY A 241 -11.22 -2.83 -21.02
C GLY A 241 -12.16 -3.24 -19.86
N SER A 242 -11.76 -3.12 -18.59
CA SER A 242 -12.58 -3.52 -17.44
C SER A 242 -12.42 -2.55 -16.25
N PRO A 243 -13.52 -2.17 -15.57
CA PRO A 243 -13.46 -1.39 -14.33
C PRO A 243 -12.65 -2.10 -13.24
N ILE A 244 -12.04 -1.35 -12.30
CA ILE A 244 -11.41 -1.93 -11.09
C ILE A 244 -12.48 -2.76 -10.36
N PRO A 245 -12.33 -4.09 -10.24
CA PRO A 245 -13.41 -4.90 -9.70
C PRO A 245 -13.59 -4.70 -8.19
N THR A 246 -14.84 -4.72 -7.74
CA THR A 246 -15.16 -4.82 -6.31
C THR A 246 -14.93 -6.26 -5.87
N VAL A 247 -14.04 -6.45 -4.90
CA VAL A 247 -13.81 -7.77 -4.29
C VAL A 247 -14.99 -8.09 -3.36
N GLN A 248 -15.65 -9.21 -3.59
CA GLN A 248 -16.69 -9.75 -2.70
C GLN A 248 -16.13 -10.97 -1.94
N PRO A 249 -16.58 -11.21 -0.70
CA PRO A 249 -16.31 -12.48 -0.02
C PRO A 249 -16.83 -13.66 -0.87
N PRO A 250 -16.16 -14.82 -0.86
CA PRO A 250 -16.74 -16.02 -1.45
C PRO A 250 -18.04 -16.44 -0.72
N LYS A 251 -18.77 -17.37 -1.32
CA LYS A 251 -19.94 -18.06 -0.73
C LYS A 251 -19.68 -19.57 -0.66
N SER A 252 -18.42 -19.98 -0.77
CA SER A 252 -18.02 -21.36 -1.03
C SER A 252 -16.62 -21.59 -0.49
N PRO A 253 -16.33 -22.81 0.00
CA PRO A 253 -15.15 -23.08 0.81
C PRO A 253 -13.84 -22.78 0.06
N PRO A 254 -12.76 -22.46 0.81
CA PRO A 254 -11.46 -22.10 0.25
C PRO A 254 -10.91 -23.20 -0.65
N ALA A 255 -10.10 -22.81 -1.62
CA ALA A 255 -9.25 -23.76 -2.32
C ALA A 255 -8.26 -24.35 -1.30
N GLU A 256 -8.51 -25.58 -0.88
CA GLU A 256 -7.66 -26.30 0.05
C GLU A 256 -6.24 -26.42 -0.53
N GLY A 257 -5.26 -26.08 0.31
CA GLY A 257 -3.84 -26.25 0.06
C GLY A 257 -3.23 -25.22 -0.90
N LEU A 258 -2.51 -24.26 -0.33
CA LEU A 258 -1.09 -24.02 -0.58
C LEU A 258 -0.65 -22.86 0.32
N ALA A 259 -0.31 -23.19 1.57
CA ALA A 259 0.59 -22.36 2.34
C ALA A 259 1.83 -22.06 1.47
N PRO A 260 2.29 -20.80 1.36
CA PRO A 260 3.61 -20.55 0.81
C PRO A 260 4.61 -21.33 1.67
N THR A 261 5.26 -22.31 1.08
CA THR A 261 6.44 -22.93 1.69
C THR A 261 7.43 -21.80 1.97
N PRO A 262 7.89 -21.60 3.22
CA PRO A 262 9.00 -20.70 3.47
C PRO A 262 10.18 -21.23 2.65
N ASP A 263 10.77 -20.38 1.81
CA ASP A 263 12.06 -20.69 1.20
C ASP A 263 13.04 -20.95 2.36
N PRO A 264 13.70 -22.12 2.42
CA PRO A 264 14.87 -22.25 3.25
C PRO A 264 15.98 -21.52 2.51
N HIS A 265 16.39 -20.33 2.97
CA HIS A 265 17.78 -19.81 2.97
C HIS A 265 17.80 -18.34 3.42
#